data_AF-A0A7S3AHR8-F1
#
_entry.id   AF-A0A7S3AHR8-F1
#
_cell.length_a   1.000
_cell.length_b   1.000
_cell.length_c   1.000
_cell.angle_alpha   90.00
_cell.angle_beta   90.00
_cell.angle_gamma   90.00
#
_symmetry.space_group_name_H-M   'P 1'
#
loop_
_entity.id
_entity.type
_entity.pdbx_description
1 polymer ?
#
loop_
_entity_poly.entity_id
_entity_poly.type
_entity_poly.pdbx_seq_one_letter_code
_entity_poly.pdbx_strand_id
1 'polypeptide(L)'
;FRVQRSRADYRVTVTDALEELGLRQVNESSWDFDVFWGHQWADHEAYFDKRLRRHMLISSIPGLMAETIGDKDFLGLALQLCTAQHGQAPCDFVPPMYTMPMQ
;
A
#
# COMPACT_ATOMS: atom_id res chain seq x y z
N PHE A 1 -1.99 -9.10 15.77
CA PHE A 1 -1.59 -8.13 14.73
C PHE A 1 -0.38 -7.33 15.17
N ARG A 2 0.40 -6.81 14.23
CA ARG A 2 1.57 -5.97 14.47
C ARG A 2 1.39 -4.63 13.77
N VAL A 3 1.70 -3.53 14.45
CA VAL A 3 1.57 -2.18 13.90
C VAL A 3 2.94 -1.51 13.92
N GLN A 4 3.38 -0.97 12.79
CA GLN A 4 4.59 -0.13 12.72
C GLN A 4 4.19 1.35 12.79
N ARG A 5 4.83 2.08 13.71
CA ARG A 5 4.52 3.50 13.94
C ARG A 5 4.99 4.37 12.77
N SER A 6 4.10 5.28 12.42
CA SER A 6 4.10 6.28 11.36
C SER A 6 3.97 7.71 11.82
N ARG A 7 4.20 8.73 10.99
CA ARG A 7 3.62 10.06 11.27
C ARG A 7 2.13 10.18 10.90
N ALA A 8 1.57 9.28 10.09
CA ALA A 8 0.17 9.39 9.66
C ALA A 8 -0.81 8.90 10.75
N ASP A 9 -1.85 9.69 11.04
CA ASP A 9 -2.67 9.69 12.27
C ASP A 9 -3.73 8.57 12.38
N TYR A 10 -3.90 7.73 11.36
CA TYR A 10 -4.99 6.73 11.30
C TYR A 10 -4.75 5.44 12.13
N ARG A 11 -3.82 5.44 13.09
CA ARG A 11 -3.44 4.18 13.80
C ARG A 11 -4.27 3.83 14.99
N VAL A 12 -4.70 4.82 15.78
CA VAL A 12 -5.53 4.56 16.97
C VAL A 12 -6.79 3.84 16.53
N THR A 13 -7.47 4.38 15.51
CA THR A 13 -8.65 3.77 14.90
C THR A 13 -8.43 2.37 14.33
N VAL A 14 -7.26 2.07 13.74
CA VAL A 14 -7.00 0.73 13.21
C VAL A 14 -6.65 -0.27 14.31
N THR A 15 -5.83 0.12 15.29
CA THR A 15 -5.55 -0.73 16.45
C THR A 15 -6.85 -1.07 17.17
N ASP A 16 -7.66 -0.06 17.48
CA ASP A 16 -8.94 -0.23 18.17
C ASP A 16 -9.87 -1.15 17.36
N ALA A 17 -10.00 -0.94 16.06
CA ALA A 17 -10.81 -1.79 15.19
C ALA A 17 -10.33 -3.25 15.14
N LEU A 18 -9.02 -3.48 15.14
CA LEU A 18 -8.46 -4.84 15.15
C LEU A 18 -8.69 -5.52 16.52
N GLU A 19 -8.64 -4.77 17.62
CA GLU A 19 -8.96 -5.26 18.96
C GLU A 19 -10.45 -5.56 19.12
N GLU A 20 -11.35 -4.74 18.55
CA GLU A 20 -12.79 -5.01 18.50
C GLU A 20 -13.13 -6.29 17.73
N LEU A 21 -12.32 -6.65 16.73
CA LEU A 21 -12.40 -7.93 16.02
C LEU A 21 -11.81 -9.10 16.82
N GLY A 22 -11.33 -8.86 18.04
CA GLY A 22 -10.76 -9.88 18.93
C GLY A 22 -9.31 -10.25 18.62
N LEU A 23 -8.61 -9.47 17.79
CA LEU A 23 -7.19 -9.69 17.53
C LEU A 23 -6.35 -9.08 18.65
N ARG A 24 -5.21 -9.71 18.96
CA ARG A 24 -4.27 -9.20 19.97
C ARG A 24 -3.07 -8.52 19.33
N GLN A 25 -2.65 -7.37 19.83
CA GLN A 25 -1.39 -6.76 19.40
C GLN A 25 -0.19 -7.60 19.90
N VAL A 26 0.81 -7.79 19.03
CA VAL A 26 2.09 -8.42 19.37
C VAL A 26 3.21 -7.38 19.39
N ASN A 27 4.34 -7.72 20.00
CA ASN A 27 5.53 -6.89 20.01
C ASN A 27 5.96 -6.50 18.58
N GLU A 28 6.47 -5.29 18.42
CA GLU A 28 6.88 -4.73 17.11
C GLU A 28 7.98 -5.55 16.42
N SER A 29 8.77 -6.34 17.16
CA SER A 29 9.80 -7.24 16.63
C SER A 29 9.32 -8.66 16.34
N SER A 30 8.09 -9.02 16.75
CA SER A 30 7.55 -10.37 16.54
C SER A 30 7.25 -10.62 15.07
N TRP A 31 7.50 -11.87 14.63
CA TRP A 31 7.07 -12.40 13.33
C TRP A 31 5.86 -13.33 13.44
N ASP A 32 5.37 -13.53 14.66
CA ASP A 32 4.15 -14.29 14.91
C ASP A 32 2.97 -13.32 14.97
N PHE A 33 2.43 -12.98 13.80
CA PHE A 33 1.27 -12.12 13.62
C PHE A 33 0.45 -12.60 12.42
N ASP A 34 -0.87 -12.38 12.45
CA ASP A 34 -1.73 -12.66 11.29
C ASP A 34 -1.96 -11.43 10.42
N VAL A 35 -1.86 -10.23 11.01
CA VAL A 35 -2.08 -8.95 10.32
C VAL A 35 -0.93 -8.01 10.64
N PHE A 36 -0.33 -7.43 9.61
CA PHE A 36 0.66 -6.36 9.71
C PHE A 36 0.09 -5.06 9.16
N TRP A 37 0.03 -4.04 10.02
CA TRP A 37 -0.33 -2.68 9.65
C TRP A 37 0.90 -1.78 9.70
N GLY A 38 1.51 -1.55 8.54
CA GLY A 38 2.85 -0.96 8.43
C GLY A 38 2.93 0.28 7.54
N HIS A 39 4.13 0.83 7.44
CA HIS A 39 4.41 1.88 6.48
C HIS A 39 4.15 1.38 5.05
N GLN A 40 3.28 2.09 4.33
CA GLN A 40 2.95 1.80 2.92
C GLN A 40 4.13 2.01 1.95
N TRP A 41 5.21 2.62 2.46
CA TRP A 41 6.47 2.92 1.75
C TRP A 41 7.55 1.89 2.07
N ALA A 42 7.21 0.79 2.75
CA ALA A 42 8.16 -0.22 3.16
C ALA A 42 8.96 -0.73 1.95
N ASP A 43 10.27 -0.87 2.15
CA ASP A 43 11.20 -1.48 1.21
C ASP A 43 10.57 -2.73 0.58
N HIS A 44 10.60 -2.80 -0.74
CA HIS A 44 10.13 -3.96 -1.51
C HIS A 44 10.63 -5.29 -0.91
N GLU A 45 11.84 -5.30 -0.36
CA GLU A 45 12.47 -6.43 0.32
C GLU A 45 11.64 -7.01 1.47
N ALA A 46 10.89 -6.18 2.21
CA ALA A 46 10.08 -6.63 3.33
C ALA A 46 8.95 -7.59 2.91
N TYR A 47 8.45 -7.47 1.68
CA TYR A 47 7.43 -8.37 1.12
C TYR A 47 8.00 -9.71 0.65
N PHE A 48 9.31 -9.78 0.42
CA PHE A 48 10.01 -11.00 0.03
C PHE A 48 10.66 -11.70 1.23
N ASP A 49 10.38 -11.25 2.46
CA ASP A 49 10.91 -11.87 3.67
C ASP A 49 10.40 -13.31 3.83
N LYS A 50 11.33 -14.26 3.95
CA LYS A 50 11.05 -15.70 4.04
C LYS A 50 10.23 -16.08 5.29
N ARG A 51 10.14 -15.20 6.28
CA ARG A 51 9.35 -15.42 7.51
C ARG A 51 7.86 -15.17 7.31
N LEU A 52 7.46 -14.51 6.22
CA LEU A 52 6.06 -14.31 5.88
C LEU A 52 5.37 -15.64 5.57
N ARG A 53 4.19 -15.84 6.17
CA ARG A 53 3.37 -17.05 6.00
C ARG A 53 2.18 -16.73 5.11
N ARG A 54 1.65 -17.75 4.41
CA ARG A 54 0.53 -17.59 3.45
C ARG A 54 -0.76 -17.00 4.05
N HIS A 55 -0.98 -17.16 5.36
CA HIS A 55 -2.16 -16.62 6.03
C HIS A 55 -2.00 -15.18 6.49
N MET A 56 -0.79 -14.60 6.40
CA MET A 56 -0.54 -13.25 6.88
C MET A 56 -1.12 -12.22 5.91
N LEU A 57 -1.82 -11.25 6.47
CA LEU A 57 -2.32 -10.08 5.77
C LEU A 57 -1.39 -8.89 6.00
N ILE A 58 -1.01 -8.21 4.92
CA ILE A 58 -0.20 -6.99 4.97
C ILE A 58 -1.04 -5.84 4.44
N SER A 59 -1.06 -4.71 5.16
CA SER A 59 -1.91 -3.54 4.88
C SER A 59 -1.47 -2.70 3.67
N SER A 60 -0.65 -3.26 2.79
CA SER A 60 -0.05 -2.54 1.68
C SER A 60 0.29 -3.51 0.56
N ILE A 61 0.29 -3.00 -0.67
CA ILE A 61 0.59 -3.76 -1.89
C ILE A 61 1.94 -3.26 -2.42
N PRO A 62 2.91 -4.15 -2.70
CA PRO A 62 4.20 -3.76 -3.29
C PRO A 62 3.99 -2.97 -4.59
N GLY A 63 4.77 -1.91 -4.81
CA GLY A 63 4.68 -1.04 -5.99
C GLY A 63 3.45 -0.13 -6.07
N LEU A 64 2.43 -0.31 -5.22
CA LEU A 64 1.18 0.46 -5.35
C LEU A 64 1.38 1.96 -5.11
N MET A 65 2.10 2.32 -4.05
CA MET A 65 2.30 3.73 -3.70
C MET A 65 3.48 4.37 -4.44
N ALA A 66 4.57 3.62 -4.64
CA ALA A 66 5.80 4.17 -5.22
C ALA A 66 5.83 4.14 -6.76
N GLU A 67 5.05 3.26 -7.40
CA GLU A 67 5.22 2.95 -8.83
C GLU A 67 3.90 2.97 -9.62
N THR A 68 2.77 3.27 -8.96
CA THR A 68 1.46 3.36 -9.64
C THR A 68 0.64 4.54 -9.12
N ILE A 69 -0.33 4.32 -8.23
CA ILE A 69 -1.36 5.31 -7.88
C ILE A 69 -0.91 6.33 -6.83
N GLY A 70 0.08 5.99 -6.00
CA GLY A 70 0.54 6.88 -4.93
C GLY A 70 1.50 7.97 -5.39
N ASP A 71 2.04 7.84 -6.60
CA ASP A 71 2.93 8.80 -7.23
C ASP A 71 2.23 9.41 -8.46
N LYS A 72 2.27 10.74 -8.58
CA LYS A 72 1.51 11.45 -9.61
C LYS A 72 2.06 11.19 -11.01
N ASP A 73 3.36 11.02 -11.15
CA ASP A 73 4.00 10.79 -12.45
C ASP A 73 3.64 9.38 -12.94
N PHE A 74 3.68 8.39 -12.03
CA PHE A 74 3.27 7.03 -12.35
C PHE A 74 1.76 6.88 -12.55
N LEU A 75 0.92 7.63 -11.83
CA LEU A 75 -0.53 7.60 -12.02
C LEU A 75 -0.92 8.04 -13.43
N GLY A 76 -0.28 9.10 -13.95
CA GLY A 76 -0.45 9.56 -15.32
C GLY A 76 -0.17 8.47 -16.35
N LEU A 77 0.98 7.82 -16.21
CA LEU A 77 1.39 6.72 -17.08
C LEU A 77 0.44 5.52 -16.98
N ALA A 78 0.06 5.11 -15.76
CA ALA A 78 -0.81 3.96 -15.53
C ALA A 78 -2.18 4.14 -16.21
N LEU A 79 -2.79 5.33 -16.12
CA LEU A 79 -4.08 5.59 -16.76
C LEU A 79 -3.98 5.58 -18.28
N GLN A 80 -2.90 6.13 -18.85
CA GLN A 80 -2.67 6.08 -20.30
C GLN A 80 -2.52 4.63 -20.78
N LEU A 81 -1.75 3.81 -20.06
CA LEU A 81 -1.58 2.38 -20.38
C LEU A 81 -2.90 1.61 -20.29
N CYS A 82 -3.71 1.83 -19.23
CA CYS A 82 -5.02 1.20 -19.09
C CYS A 82 -5.97 1.58 -20.25
N THR A 83 -5.99 2.85 -20.63
CA THR A 83 -6.79 3.36 -21.77
C THR A 83 -6.37 2.66 -23.06
N ALA A 84 -5.07 2.58 -23.33
CA ALA A 84 -4.51 1.94 -24.52
C ALA A 84 -4.76 0.42 -24.56
N GLN A 85 -4.64 -0.27 -23.41
CA GLN A 85 -4.79 -1.72 -23.33
C GLN A 85 -6.25 -2.18 -23.41
N HIS A 86 -7.17 -1.42 -22.81
CA HIS A 86 -8.58 -1.82 -22.70
C HIS A 86 -9.51 -1.07 -23.66
N GLY A 87 -9.00 -0.14 -24.46
CA GLY A 87 -9.80 0.64 -25.41
C GLY A 87 -10.85 1.53 -24.75
N GLN A 88 -10.63 1.89 -23.49
CA GLN A 88 -11.55 2.71 -22.70
C GLN A 88 -11.39 4.18 -23.08
N ALA A 89 -12.43 4.99 -22.89
CA ALA A 89 -12.28 6.44 -22.96
C ALA A 89 -11.45 6.95 -21.77
N PRO A 90 -10.73 8.07 -21.92
CA PRO A 90 -10.10 8.74 -20.79
C PRO A 90 -11.13 9.02 -19.69
N CYS A 91 -10.68 8.93 -18.45
CA CYS A 91 -11.54 9.06 -17.29
C CYS A 91 -11.97 10.52 -17.09
N ASP A 92 -13.26 10.84 -17.23
CA ASP A 92 -13.79 12.21 -17.20
C ASP A 92 -13.59 12.95 -15.86
N PHE A 93 -13.41 12.22 -14.75
CA PHE A 93 -13.13 12.82 -13.44
C PHE A 93 -11.64 13.02 -13.16
N VAL A 94 -10.75 12.51 -14.03
CA VAL A 94 -9.30 12.72 -13.91
C VAL A 94 -8.90 13.76 -14.95
N PRO A 95 -8.35 14.92 -14.54
CA PRO A 95 -7.91 15.91 -15.49
C PRO A 95 -6.80 15.35 -16.39
N PRO A 96 -6.65 15.85 -17.62
CA PRO A 96 -5.54 15.49 -18.48
C PRO A 96 -4.20 15.63 -17.75
N MET A 97 -3.42 14.56 -17.72
CA MET A 97 -2.10 14.53 -17.10
C MET A 97 -1.02 14.47 -18.17
N TYR A 98 0.00 15.30 -17.99
CA TYR A 98 1.17 15.36 -18.86
C TYR A 98 2.41 15.24 -17.97
N THR A 99 3.20 14.20 -18.19
CA THR A 99 4.51 14.04 -17.54
C THR A 99 5.57 14.80 -18.33
N MET A 100 6.33 15.63 -17.64
CA MET A 100 7.48 16.32 -18.22
C MET A 100 8.67 15.36 -18.26
N PRO A 101 9.50 15.34 -19.33
CA PRO A 101 10.71 14.52 -19.34
C PRO A 101 11.63 14.94 -18.19
N MET A 102 12.13 13.96 -17.43
CA MET A 102 13.15 14.22 -16.40
C MET A 102 14.42 14.73 -17.07
N GLN A 103 14.97 15.84 -16.56
CA GLN A 103 16.26 16.41 -16.96
C GLN A 103 17.42 15.72 -16.24
#